data_AF-A0A7S1DFW9-F1
#
_entry.id   AF-A0A7S1DFW9-F1
#
_cell.length_a   1.000
_cell.length_b   1.000
_cell.length_c   1.000
_cell.angle_alpha   90.00
_cell.angle_beta   90.00
_cell.angle_gamma   90.00
#
_symmetry.space_group_name_H-M   'P 1'
#
loop_
_entity.id
_entity.type
_entity.pdbx_description
1 polymer ?
#
loop_
_entity_poly.entity_id
_entity_poly.type
_entity_poly.pdbx_seq_one_letter_code
_entity_poly.pdbx_strand_id
1 'polypeptide(L)'
;FGVALCGTFPPGVDESAYASIAEALQGGPGVLLLDGFKGVDATLLTRRVDVLKINSDELLALAGEEEDLDAAARFVFDTYLSPSSCLAVTRGPSPALLWDRRGPDGGLRKHAFTVPPVGGEGGNPIGAGDTCGASMLYAMLQGE
;
A
#
# COMPACT_ATOMS: atom_id res chain seq x y z
N PHE A 1 6.04 1.82 -16.66
CA PHE A 1 6.72 0.65 -16.05
C PHE A 1 6.44 0.69 -14.55
N GLY A 2 6.56 -0.44 -13.85
CA GLY A 2 6.27 -0.52 -12.41
C GLY A 2 7.49 -0.94 -11.60
N VAL A 3 7.59 -0.46 -10.37
CA VAL A 3 8.56 -0.89 -9.36
C VAL A 3 7.77 -1.31 -8.12
N ALA A 4 8.06 -2.49 -7.61
CA ALA A 4 7.50 -3.00 -6.36
C ALA A 4 8.62 -3.17 -5.32
N LEU A 5 8.46 -2.52 -4.18
CA LEU A 5 9.34 -2.67 -3.02
C LEU A 5 8.61 -3.54 -1.99
N CYS A 6 9.01 -4.80 -1.89
CA CYS A 6 8.27 -5.81 -1.13
C CYS A 6 9.11 -6.38 0.02
N GLY A 7 8.53 -6.39 1.21
CA GLY A 7 9.08 -7.04 2.39
C GLY A 7 10.00 -6.13 3.21
N THR A 8 10.92 -6.78 3.92
CA THR A 8 11.84 -6.12 4.86
C THR A 8 13.23 -5.98 4.25
N PHE A 9 14.01 -5.04 4.79
CA PHE A 9 15.38 -4.84 4.34
C PHE A 9 16.25 -6.06 4.64
N PRO A 10 17.07 -6.51 3.68
CA PRO A 10 18.06 -7.54 3.96
C PRO A 10 19.12 -6.99 4.96
N PRO A 11 19.83 -7.87 5.67
CA PRO A 11 20.88 -7.45 6.60
C PRO A 11 21.93 -6.54 5.93
N GLY A 12 22.24 -5.40 6.58
CA GLY A 12 23.20 -4.42 6.08
C GLY A 12 22.63 -3.39 5.09
N VAL A 13 21.33 -3.47 4.78
CA VAL A 13 20.59 -2.45 4.03
C VAL A 13 19.69 -1.69 5.01
N ASP A 14 19.72 -0.37 4.93
CA ASP A 14 18.86 0.51 5.72
C ASP A 14 17.74 1.13 4.86
N GLU A 15 16.90 1.94 5.51
CA GLU A 15 15.73 2.58 4.90
C GLU A 15 16.07 3.49 3.71
N SER A 16 17.32 3.97 3.61
CA SER A 16 17.75 4.87 2.55
C SER A 16 17.72 4.21 1.17
N ALA A 17 17.80 2.88 1.10
CA ALA A 17 17.77 2.16 -0.18
C ALA A 17 16.42 2.32 -0.88
N TYR A 18 15.31 2.14 -0.16
CA TYR A 18 13.97 2.32 -0.72
C TYR A 18 13.66 3.80 -0.96
N ALA A 19 14.11 4.69 -0.06
CA ALA A 19 13.96 6.12 -0.23
C ALA A 19 14.66 6.63 -1.50
N SER A 20 15.89 6.17 -1.76
CA SER A 20 16.66 6.52 -2.96
C SER A 20 15.97 6.07 -4.26
N ILE A 21 15.33 4.89 -4.25
CA ILE A 21 14.54 4.41 -5.40
C ILE A 21 13.31 5.30 -5.60
N ALA A 22 12.61 5.65 -4.52
CA ALA A 22 11.47 6.55 -4.59
C ALA A 22 11.88 7.93 -5.12
N GLU A 23 12.97 8.51 -4.62
CA GLU A 23 13.51 9.78 -5.12
C GLU A 23 13.88 9.72 -6.59
N ALA A 24 14.50 8.63 -7.06
CA ALA A 24 14.87 8.45 -8.46
C ALA A 24 13.64 8.37 -9.40
N LEU A 25 12.46 8.02 -8.89
CA LEU A 25 11.21 7.97 -9.64
C LEU A 25 10.43 9.29 -9.61
N GLN A 26 10.89 10.30 -8.86
CA GLN A 26 10.21 11.59 -8.76
C GLN A 26 10.02 12.25 -10.13
N GLY A 27 8.81 12.75 -10.38
CA GLY A 27 8.42 13.37 -11.65
C GLY A 27 8.40 12.43 -12.87
N GLY A 28 8.74 11.15 -12.71
CA GLY A 28 8.74 10.15 -13.77
C GLY A 28 7.43 9.37 -13.89
N PRO A 29 7.18 8.71 -15.05
CA PRO A 29 5.93 8.00 -15.34
C PRO A 29 5.84 6.58 -14.74
N GLY A 30 6.78 6.19 -13.88
CA GLY A 30 6.77 4.88 -13.23
C GLY A 30 5.68 4.78 -12.17
N VAL A 31 5.14 3.58 -11.94
CA VAL A 31 4.27 3.31 -10.78
C VAL A 31 5.12 2.67 -9.68
N LEU A 32 5.09 3.24 -8.47
CA LEU A 32 5.79 2.74 -7.29
C LEU A 32 4.79 2.13 -6.31
N LEU A 33 4.86 0.81 -6.14
CA LEU A 33 4.16 0.09 -5.09
C LEU A 33 5.12 -0.23 -3.94
N LEU A 34 4.71 0.09 -2.72
CA LEU A 34 5.38 -0.30 -1.48
C LEU A 34 4.50 -1.32 -0.74
N ASP A 35 5.06 -2.51 -0.50
CA ASP A 35 4.48 -3.59 0.30
C ASP A 35 5.37 -3.82 1.53
N GLY A 36 5.21 -2.94 2.53
CA GLY A 36 6.00 -2.94 3.75
C GLY A 36 5.72 -1.72 4.65
N PHE A 37 5.93 -1.88 5.96
CA PHE A 37 5.59 -0.84 6.96
C PHE A 37 6.70 -0.51 7.97
N LYS A 38 7.73 -1.36 8.13
CA LYS A 38 8.80 -1.15 9.12
C LYS A 38 9.98 -0.41 8.50
N GLY A 39 10.37 0.72 9.07
CA GLY A 39 11.52 1.51 8.60
C GLY A 39 11.30 2.04 7.18
N VAL A 40 10.06 2.41 6.85
CA VAL A 40 9.71 2.95 5.54
C VAL A 40 9.43 4.45 5.60
N ASP A 41 9.58 5.08 6.76
CA ASP A 41 9.33 6.50 7.00
C ASP A 41 10.10 7.37 6.00
N ALA A 42 11.41 7.13 5.82
CA ALA A 42 12.20 7.85 4.82
C ALA A 42 11.65 7.70 3.40
N THR A 43 11.14 6.51 3.05
CA THR A 43 10.54 6.25 1.72
C THR A 43 9.18 6.94 1.58
N LEU A 44 8.33 6.85 2.60
CA LEU A 44 7.00 7.43 2.62
C LEU A 44 7.04 8.97 2.64
N LEU A 45 8.01 9.57 3.34
CA LEU A 45 8.21 11.03 3.40
C LEU A 45 8.60 11.63 2.05
N THR A 46 9.08 10.83 1.08
CA THR A 46 9.25 11.29 -0.31
C THR A 46 7.92 11.61 -0.98
N ARG A 47 6.80 11.10 -0.44
CA ARG A 47 5.43 11.17 -1.01
C ARG A 47 5.33 10.62 -2.42
N ARG A 48 6.30 9.80 -2.85
CA ARG A 48 6.34 9.24 -4.21
C ARG A 48 5.57 7.94 -4.35
N VAL A 49 5.32 7.22 -3.26
CA VAL A 49 4.64 5.92 -3.29
C VAL A 49 3.24 6.09 -3.86
N ASP A 50 2.97 5.48 -5.03
CA ASP A 50 1.66 5.55 -5.68
C ASP A 50 0.67 4.58 -5.02
N VAL A 51 1.18 3.42 -4.57
CA VAL A 51 0.40 2.41 -3.84
C VAL A 51 1.14 2.02 -2.58
N LEU A 52 0.56 2.36 -1.42
CA LEU A 52 0.97 1.75 -0.16
C LEU A 52 0.04 0.56 0.08
N LYS A 53 0.59 -0.65 0.02
CA LYS A 53 -0.16 -1.87 0.31
C LYS A 53 0.35 -2.50 1.60
N ILE A 54 -0.53 -2.61 2.58
CA ILE A 54 -0.22 -3.16 3.91
C ILE A 54 -1.42 -3.96 4.43
N ASN A 55 -1.31 -4.63 5.57
CA ASN A 55 -2.47 -5.23 6.24
C ASN A 55 -3.08 -4.27 7.29
N SER A 56 -4.23 -4.65 7.88
CA SER A 56 -4.91 -3.81 8.89
C SER A 56 -4.06 -3.51 10.11
N ASP A 57 -3.33 -4.49 10.64
CA ASP A 57 -2.52 -4.34 11.85
C ASP A 57 -1.33 -3.40 11.60
N GLU A 58 -0.75 -3.50 10.39
CA GLU A 58 0.32 -2.62 9.93
C GLU A 58 -0.15 -1.18 9.74
N LEU A 59 -1.36 -0.96 9.22
CA LEU A 59 -1.95 0.38 9.11
C LEU A 59 -2.13 1.01 10.49
N LEU A 60 -2.73 0.27 11.43
CA LEU A 60 -2.95 0.72 12.80
C LEU A 60 -1.62 1.06 13.48
N ALA A 61 -0.62 0.18 13.37
CA ALA A 61 0.71 0.39 13.89
C ALA A 61 1.41 1.62 13.28
N LEU A 62 1.32 1.82 11.96
CA LEU A 62 1.92 2.96 11.26
C LEU A 62 1.27 4.29 11.66
N ALA A 63 -0.03 4.29 11.97
CA ALA A 63 -0.76 5.47 12.40
C ALA A 63 -0.68 5.74 13.91
N GLY A 64 -0.22 4.77 14.71
CA GLY A 64 -0.32 4.83 16.17
C GLY A 64 -1.76 4.75 16.67
N GLU A 65 -2.64 4.09 15.91
CA GLU A 65 -4.05 3.87 16.22
C GLU A 65 -4.27 2.45 16.74
N GLU A 66 -5.29 2.24 17.59
CA GLU A 66 -5.57 0.91 18.15
C GLU A 66 -6.59 0.12 17.33
N GLU A 67 -7.67 0.76 16.87
CA GLU A 67 -8.80 0.05 16.22
C GLU A 67 -9.44 0.80 15.05
N ASP A 68 -9.28 2.12 14.96
CA ASP A 68 -9.96 2.93 13.94
C ASP A 68 -9.18 2.99 12.63
N LEU A 69 -9.52 2.08 11.71
CA LEU A 69 -8.91 2.02 10.37
C LEU A 69 -9.17 3.28 9.53
N ASP A 70 -10.29 3.98 9.72
CA ASP A 70 -10.60 5.18 8.94
C ASP A 70 -9.79 6.39 9.44
N ALA A 71 -9.63 6.53 10.76
CA ALA A 71 -8.71 7.50 11.36
C ALA A 71 -7.25 7.21 10.96
N ALA A 72 -6.83 5.95 11.04
CA ALA A 72 -5.49 5.52 10.64
C ALA A 72 -5.20 5.80 9.16
N ALA A 73 -6.14 5.45 8.27
CA ALA A 73 -6.02 5.73 6.84
C ALA A 73 -5.91 7.23 6.57
N ARG A 74 -6.69 8.06 7.28
CA ARG A 74 -6.62 9.51 7.14
C ARG A 74 -5.27 10.07 7.58
N PHE A 75 -4.76 9.64 8.73
CA PHE A 75 -3.44 10.03 9.22
C PHE A 75 -2.33 9.68 8.22
N VAL A 76 -2.34 8.44 7.70
CA VAL A 76 -1.35 7.99 6.71
C VAL A 76 -1.43 8.83 5.44
N PHE A 77 -2.63 9.14 4.95
CA PHE A 77 -2.80 10.01 3.79
C PHE A 77 -2.26 11.43 4.03
N ASP A 78 -2.65 12.05 5.14
CA ASP A 78 -2.28 13.44 5.44
C ASP A 78 -0.76 13.58 5.69
N THR A 79 -0.13 12.53 6.22
CA THR A 79 1.30 12.54 6.55
C THR A 79 2.17 12.15 5.34
N TYR A 80 1.85 11.02 4.71
CA TYR A 80 2.77 10.29 3.83
C TYR A 80 2.39 10.24 2.36
N LEU A 81 1.10 10.29 2.02
CA LEU A 81 0.66 9.98 0.66
C LEU A 81 0.31 11.23 -0.14
N SER A 82 0.57 11.19 -1.45
CA SER A 82 0.13 12.24 -2.36
C SER A 82 -1.37 12.08 -2.67
N PRO A 83 -2.07 13.14 -3.12
CA PRO A 83 -3.49 13.04 -3.48
C PRO A 83 -3.81 12.01 -4.58
N SER A 84 -2.84 11.69 -5.44
CA SER A 84 -2.97 10.68 -6.49
C SER A 84 -2.66 9.26 -6.03
N SER A 85 -2.14 9.09 -4.81
CA SER A 85 -1.81 7.77 -4.25
C SER A 85 -3.05 7.02 -3.81
N CYS A 86 -2.91 5.70 -3.65
CA CYS A 86 -3.89 4.88 -2.95
C CYS A 86 -3.25 4.09 -1.79
N LEU A 87 -4.05 3.87 -0.74
CA LEU A 87 -3.73 3.01 0.39
C LEU A 87 -4.58 1.75 0.27
N ALA A 88 -3.95 0.62 -0.04
CA ALA A 88 -4.59 -0.68 -0.17
C ALA A 88 -4.33 -1.53 1.09
N VAL A 89 -5.39 -1.93 1.78
CA VAL A 89 -5.32 -2.67 3.05
C VAL A 89 -5.92 -4.06 2.88
N THR A 90 -5.08 -5.07 3.04
CA THR A 90 -5.50 -6.47 3.07
C THR A 90 -5.96 -6.89 4.46
N ARG A 91 -7.00 -7.73 4.54
CA ARG A 91 -7.68 -8.06 5.81
C ARG A 91 -7.94 -9.56 6.01
N GLY A 92 -7.00 -10.38 5.54
CA GLY A 92 -7.15 -11.84 5.54
C GLY A 92 -8.46 -12.25 4.84
N PRO A 93 -9.38 -12.97 5.52
CA PRO A 93 -10.67 -13.35 4.93
C PRO A 93 -11.71 -12.22 4.89
N SER A 94 -11.46 -11.09 5.57
CA SER A 94 -12.36 -9.94 5.54
C SER A 94 -12.18 -9.14 4.24
N PRO A 95 -13.16 -8.33 3.83
CA PRO A 95 -13.03 -7.48 2.65
C PRO A 95 -11.77 -6.61 2.71
N ALA A 96 -10.99 -6.62 1.63
CA ALA A 96 -9.89 -5.69 1.47
C ALA A 96 -10.44 -4.27 1.32
N LEU A 97 -9.70 -3.29 1.82
CA LEU A 97 -10.11 -1.89 1.79
C LEU A 97 -9.13 -1.10 0.92
N LEU A 98 -9.62 -0.11 0.20
CA LEU A 98 -8.78 0.85 -0.52
C LEU A 98 -9.25 2.26 -0.20
N TRP A 99 -8.31 3.13 0.14
CA TRP A 99 -8.58 4.55 0.26
C TRP A 99 -7.83 5.33 -0.82
N ASP A 100 -8.47 6.36 -1.36
CA ASP A 100 -7.87 7.32 -2.30
C ASP A 100 -8.56 8.69 -2.25
N ARG A 101 -8.00 9.68 -2.96
CA ARG A 101 -8.56 11.04 -3.10
C ARG A 101 -8.84 11.44 -4.55
N ARG A 102 -9.07 10.47 -5.44
CA ARG A 102 -9.24 10.69 -6.90
C ARG A 102 -10.61 11.28 -7.26
N GLY A 103 -11.44 11.62 -6.28
CA GLY A 103 -12.72 12.29 -6.46
C GLY A 103 -12.60 13.78 -6.80
N PRO A 104 -13.61 14.37 -7.46
CA PRO A 104 -13.63 15.81 -7.77
C PRO A 104 -13.60 16.71 -6.52
N ASP A 105 -14.02 16.20 -5.37
CA ASP A 105 -14.02 16.88 -4.07
C ASP A 105 -12.68 16.75 -3.32
N GLY A 106 -11.74 15.92 -3.79
CA GLY A 106 -10.47 15.64 -3.12
C GLY A 106 -10.60 14.99 -1.74
N GLY A 107 -11.82 14.58 -1.38
CA GLY A 107 -12.13 13.91 -0.13
C GLY A 107 -11.57 12.49 -0.12
N LEU A 108 -11.23 12.00 1.08
CA LEU A 108 -10.81 10.62 1.26
C LEU A 108 -12.00 9.69 1.05
N ARG A 109 -11.89 8.80 0.07
CA ARG A 109 -12.91 7.80 -0.28
C ARG A 109 -12.45 6.43 0.19
N LYS A 110 -13.40 5.56 0.48
CA LYS A 110 -13.17 4.19 0.91
C LYS A 110 -13.91 3.24 -0.02
N HIS A 111 -13.20 2.23 -0.49
CA HIS A 111 -13.70 1.14 -1.32
C HIS A 111 -13.49 -0.18 -0.58
N ALA A 112 -14.43 -1.11 -0.71
CA ALA A 112 -14.32 -2.44 -0.13
C ALA A 112 -14.40 -3.50 -1.23
N PHE A 113 -13.50 -4.46 -1.18
CA PHE A 113 -13.39 -5.55 -2.15
C PHE A 113 -13.53 -6.89 -1.43
N THR A 114 -14.56 -7.64 -1.79
CA THR A 114 -14.75 -9.02 -1.32
C THR A 114 -14.27 -9.96 -2.41
N VAL A 115 -13.21 -10.72 -2.12
CA VAL A 115 -12.73 -11.77 -3.01
C VAL A 115 -13.47 -13.07 -2.66
N PRO A 116 -14.12 -13.75 -3.63
CA PRO A 116 -14.74 -15.04 -3.37
C PRO A 116 -13.73 -16.04 -2.81
N PRO A 117 -14.10 -16.89 -1.84
CA PRO A 117 -13.21 -17.93 -1.33
C PRO A 117 -12.70 -18.82 -2.46
N VAL A 118 -11.39 -19.08 -2.49
CA VAL A 118 -10.73 -19.93 -3.50
C VAL A 118 -10.09 -21.12 -2.79
N GLY A 119 -10.44 -22.34 -3.22
CA GLY A 119 -10.12 -23.56 -2.49
C GLY A 119 -11.10 -23.77 -1.33
N GLY A 120 -11.56 -25.01 -1.14
CA GLY A 120 -12.50 -25.34 -0.06
C GLY A 120 -11.89 -25.19 1.34
N GLU A 121 -12.42 -25.92 2.31
CA GLU A 121 -11.82 -25.98 3.65
C GLU A 121 -10.35 -26.42 3.56
N GLY A 122 -9.44 -25.62 4.13
CA GLY A 122 -8.00 -25.89 4.13
C GLY A 122 -7.18 -25.22 3.01
N GLY A 123 -7.71 -24.19 2.35
CA GLY A 123 -6.92 -23.37 1.42
C GLY A 123 -5.66 -22.78 2.07
N ASN A 124 -4.58 -22.67 1.28
CA ASN A 124 -3.30 -22.11 1.74
C ASN A 124 -3.21 -20.61 1.39
N PRO A 125 -3.18 -19.69 2.37
CA PRO A 125 -3.12 -18.25 2.11
C PRO A 125 -1.69 -17.73 1.83
N ILE A 126 -0.67 -18.59 1.86
CA ILE A 126 0.72 -18.19 1.58
C ILE A 126 0.80 -17.57 0.19
N GLY A 127 1.40 -16.38 0.10
CA GLY A 127 1.54 -15.62 -1.14
C GLY A 127 0.29 -14.87 -1.59
N ALA A 128 -0.83 -14.92 -0.84
CA ALA A 128 -2.02 -14.15 -1.18
C ALA A 128 -1.76 -12.64 -1.17
N GLY A 129 -0.96 -12.16 -0.21
CA GLY A 129 -0.53 -10.76 -0.13
C GLY A 129 0.30 -10.34 -1.34
N ASP A 130 1.31 -11.13 -1.71
CA ASP A 130 2.17 -10.86 -2.88
C ASP A 130 1.36 -10.90 -4.18
N THR A 131 0.45 -11.87 -4.30
CA THR A 131 -0.45 -12.00 -5.45
C THR A 131 -1.35 -10.78 -5.58
N CYS A 132 -1.90 -10.29 -4.47
CA CYS A 132 -2.71 -9.08 -4.44
C CYS A 132 -1.91 -7.85 -4.89
N GLY A 133 -0.69 -7.66 -4.35
CA GLY A 133 0.20 -6.55 -4.73
C GLY A 133 0.60 -6.60 -6.21
N ALA A 134 0.97 -7.78 -6.72
CA ALA A 134 1.31 -7.97 -8.12
C ALA A 134 0.12 -7.69 -9.06
N SER A 135 -1.08 -8.17 -8.70
CA SER A 135 -2.29 -7.95 -9.49
C SER A 135 -2.67 -6.46 -9.53
N MET A 136 -2.57 -5.77 -8.39
CA MET A 136 -2.82 -4.33 -8.28
C MET A 136 -1.84 -3.52 -9.15
N LEU A 137 -0.54 -3.80 -9.05
CA LEU A 137 0.47 -3.11 -9.85
C LEU A 137 0.25 -3.37 -11.35
N TYR A 138 -0.08 -4.60 -11.73
CA TYR A 138 -0.38 -4.93 -13.12
C TYR A 138 -1.58 -4.11 -13.64
N ALA A 139 -2.70 -4.09 -12.91
CA ALA A 139 -3.90 -3.33 -13.27
C ALA A 139 -3.60 -1.83 -13.42
N MET A 140 -2.86 -1.24 -12.49
CA MET A 140 -2.45 0.17 -12.58
C MET A 140 -1.60 0.47 -13.82
N LEU A 141 -0.73 -0.46 -14.23
CA LEU A 141 0.06 -0.31 -15.46
C LEU A 141 -0.80 -0.42 -16.73
N GLN A 142 -1.99 -1.03 -16.64
CA GLN A 142 -2.99 -1.03 -17.72
C GLN A 142 -3.92 0.21 -17.67
N GLY A 143 -3.87 1.00 -16.61
CA GLY A 143 -4.74 2.15 -16.40
C GLY A 143 -6.15 1.80 -15.90
N GLU A 144 -6.28 0.68 -15.18
CA GLU A 144 -7.52 0.18 -14.59
C GLU A 144 -7.73 0.66 -13.14
#